data_AF-A0A3B9LCU6-F1
#
_entry.id   AF-A0A3B9LCU6-F1
#
_cell.length_a   1.000
_cell.length_b   1.000
_cell.length_c   1.000
_cell.angle_alpha   90.00
_cell.angle_beta   90.00
_cell.angle_gamma   90.00
#
_symmetry.space_group_name_H-M   'P 1'
#
loop_
_entity.id
_entity.type
_entity.pdbx_description
1 polymer ?
#
loop_
_entity_poly.entity_id
_entity_poly.type
_entity_poly.pdbx_seq_one_letter_code
_entity_poly.pdbx_strand_id
1 'polypeptide(L)'
;MQDRQLRIADAQKHRCTRINLMILLARLSLIPILIVTFAGQTFATESREQTVNYLIDHVGKSNATFIRNGATHTAAEAAAHIKAKYEHFKNQIKTPEDFIRLAASKSLLTGKPYLVRTPDGKEMRLDVWLTEALKQYRTENHQ
;
A
#
# COMPACT_ATOMS: atom_id res chain seq x y z
N MET A 1 -53.00 51.88 -38.38
CA MET A 1 -51.76 51.07 -38.17
C MET A 1 -51.67 50.46 -36.76
N GLN A 2 -52.38 50.94 -35.73
CA GLN A 2 -52.43 50.30 -34.40
C GLN A 2 -53.06 48.89 -34.37
N ASP A 3 -54.04 48.60 -35.22
CA ASP A 3 -54.81 47.35 -35.16
C ASP A 3 -54.01 46.10 -35.60
N ARG A 4 -52.91 46.31 -36.33
CA ARG A 4 -52.00 45.24 -36.72
C ARG A 4 -51.08 44.83 -35.56
N GLN A 5 -50.76 45.75 -34.64
CA GLN A 5 -49.91 45.48 -33.46
C GLN A 5 -50.65 44.70 -32.37
N LEU A 6 -51.97 44.85 -32.27
CA LEU A 6 -52.76 44.12 -31.26
C LEU A 6 -52.93 42.63 -31.60
N ARG A 7 -53.04 42.28 -32.89
CA ARG A 7 -53.17 40.88 -33.34
C ARG A 7 -51.90 40.05 -33.19
N ILE A 8 -50.72 40.68 -33.20
CA ILE A 8 -49.43 39.98 -33.00
C ILE A 8 -49.20 39.63 -31.53
N ALA A 9 -49.68 40.46 -30.60
CA ALA A 9 -49.60 40.21 -29.15
C ALA A 9 -50.50 39.03 -28.71
N ASP A 10 -51.73 38.95 -29.25
CA ASP A 10 -52.63 37.82 -28.96
C ASP A 10 -52.14 36.49 -29.58
N ALA A 11 -51.46 36.55 -30.73
CA ALA A 11 -50.91 35.36 -31.38
C ALA A 11 -49.64 34.79 -30.68
N GLN A 12 -49.01 35.53 -29.77
CA GLN A 12 -47.89 35.06 -28.94
C GLN A 12 -48.35 34.46 -27.61
N LYS A 13 -49.45 34.98 -27.02
CA LYS A 13 -49.99 34.51 -25.74
C LYS A 13 -50.48 33.06 -25.77
N HIS A 14 -51.08 32.62 -26.88
CA HIS A 14 -51.59 31.26 -27.05
C HIS A 14 -50.55 30.20 -27.43
N ARG A 15 -49.34 30.60 -27.85
CA ARG A 15 -48.23 29.66 -28.11
C ARG A 15 -47.40 29.33 -26.88
N CYS A 16 -47.53 30.10 -25.79
CA CYS A 16 -46.83 29.87 -24.53
C CYS A 16 -47.64 29.01 -23.53
N THR A 17 -48.96 28.93 -23.66
CA THR A 17 -49.82 28.21 -22.69
C THR A 17 -50.00 26.72 -22.97
N ARG A 18 -49.63 26.20 -24.15
CA ARG A 18 -49.71 24.76 -24.46
C ARG A 18 -48.48 23.95 -24.09
N ILE A 19 -47.36 24.60 -23.76
CA ILE A 19 -46.10 23.94 -23.42
C ILE A 19 -46.08 23.49 -21.93
N ASN A 20 -47.02 23.96 -21.10
CA ASN A 20 -47.05 23.67 -19.64
C ASN A 20 -48.28 22.87 -19.14
N LEU A 21 -49.01 22.12 -19.99
CA LEU A 21 -50.12 21.24 -19.54
C LEU A 21 -49.96 19.75 -19.91
N MET A 22 -48.87 19.35 -20.56
CA MET A 22 -48.52 17.93 -20.77
C MET A 22 -47.47 17.45 -19.75
N ILE A 23 -47.48 18.01 -18.54
CA ILE A 23 -46.81 17.47 -17.36
C ILE A 23 -47.89 16.95 -16.40
N LEU A 24 -48.74 16.06 -16.90
CA LEU A 24 -49.57 15.22 -16.05
C LEU A 24 -49.93 13.97 -16.86
N LEU A 25 -49.47 12.81 -16.38
CA LEU A 25 -49.71 11.46 -16.88
C LEU A 25 -48.70 10.86 -17.88
N ALA A 26 -47.40 10.90 -17.57
CA ALA A 26 -46.48 9.80 -17.91
C ALA A 26 -45.23 9.85 -17.00
N ARG A 27 -45.25 9.05 -15.93
CA ARG A 27 -44.00 8.57 -15.32
C ARG A 27 -43.36 7.60 -16.32
N LEU A 28 -42.47 8.07 -17.18
CA LEU A 28 -41.50 7.21 -17.85
C LEU A 28 -40.11 7.78 -17.60
N SER A 29 -39.53 7.21 -16.55
CA SER A 29 -38.20 7.40 -16.03
C SER A 29 -37.14 7.26 -17.14
N LEU A 30 -36.41 8.32 -17.44
CA LEU A 30 -35.10 8.18 -18.08
C LEU A 30 -34.07 8.98 -17.27
N ILE A 31 -33.84 8.50 -16.05
CA ILE A 31 -32.61 8.80 -15.33
C ILE A 31 -31.53 8.01 -16.08
N PRO A 32 -30.50 8.62 -16.66
CA PRO A 32 -29.35 7.84 -17.08
C PRO A 32 -28.77 7.23 -15.81
N ILE A 33 -28.98 5.91 -15.65
CA ILE A 33 -28.31 5.12 -14.62
C ILE A 33 -26.82 5.24 -14.94
N LEU A 34 -26.16 6.20 -14.28
CA LEU A 34 -24.72 6.27 -14.19
C LEU A 34 -24.31 5.10 -13.31
N ILE A 35 -24.07 3.95 -13.94
CA ILE A 35 -23.44 2.81 -13.28
C ILE A 35 -22.02 3.27 -12.95
N VAL A 36 -21.84 3.84 -11.76
CA VAL A 36 -20.52 3.96 -11.16
C VAL A 36 -20.14 2.53 -10.81
N THR A 37 -19.48 1.84 -11.72
CA THR A 37 -18.79 0.59 -11.40
C THR A 37 -17.67 0.96 -10.44
N PHE A 38 -17.94 0.86 -9.15
CA PHE A 38 -16.91 0.85 -8.12
C PHE A 38 -16.13 -0.45 -8.32
N ALA A 39 -15.11 -0.41 -9.18
CA ALA A 39 -14.11 -1.47 -9.25
C ALA A 39 -13.45 -1.50 -7.87
N GLY A 40 -13.84 -2.47 -7.03
CA GLY A 40 -13.20 -2.70 -5.75
C GLY A 40 -11.72 -2.91 -6.02
N GLN A 41 -10.87 -2.02 -5.49
CA GLN A 41 -9.43 -2.21 -5.55
C GLN A 41 -9.13 -3.47 -4.73
N THR A 42 -8.78 -4.56 -5.41
CA THR A 42 -8.24 -5.74 -4.75
C THR A 42 -6.82 -5.38 -4.35
N PHE A 43 -6.63 -4.90 -3.12
CA PHE A 43 -5.29 -4.81 -2.55
C PHE A 43 -4.75 -6.23 -2.45
N ALA A 44 -3.71 -6.54 -3.21
CA ALA A 44 -3.01 -7.81 -3.05
C ALA A 44 -2.45 -7.84 -1.63
N THR A 45 -2.94 -8.78 -0.81
CA THR A 45 -2.40 -8.99 0.54
C THR A 45 -0.96 -9.47 0.40
N GLU A 46 -0.01 -8.73 0.97
CA GLU A 46 1.40 -9.14 0.98
C GLU A 46 1.55 -10.52 1.64
N SER A 47 2.35 -11.39 1.04
CA SER A 47 2.70 -12.64 1.71
C SER A 47 3.80 -12.38 2.73
N ARG A 48 3.46 -12.62 4.01
CA ARG A 48 4.40 -12.56 5.13
C ARG A 48 5.64 -13.41 4.86
N GLU A 49 5.46 -14.64 4.38
CA GLU A 49 6.58 -15.57 4.16
C GLU A 49 7.48 -15.11 3.01
N GLN A 50 6.91 -14.67 1.90
CA GLN A 50 7.70 -14.15 0.78
C GLN A 50 8.49 -12.91 1.20
N THR A 51 7.86 -12.01 1.97
CA THR A 51 8.51 -10.78 2.46
C THR A 51 9.63 -11.10 3.45
N VAL A 52 9.43 -12.03 4.39
CA VAL A 52 10.50 -12.46 5.31
C VAL A 52 11.65 -13.13 4.55
N ASN A 53 11.34 -13.99 3.57
CA ASN A 53 12.37 -14.62 2.75
C ASN A 53 13.17 -13.58 1.95
N TYR A 54 12.51 -12.55 1.40
CA TYR A 54 13.20 -11.41 0.78
C TYR A 54 14.18 -10.74 1.75
N LEU A 55 13.77 -10.46 3.00
CA LEU A 55 14.65 -9.81 3.98
C LEU A 55 15.85 -10.67 4.38
N ILE A 56 15.65 -11.99 4.51
CA ILE A 56 16.75 -12.95 4.77
C ILE A 56 17.71 -12.98 3.58
N ASP A 57 17.18 -13.02 2.36
CA ASP A 57 17.97 -12.98 1.13
C ASP A 57 18.73 -11.65 0.99
N HIS A 58 18.11 -10.53 1.34
CA HIS A 58 18.73 -9.21 1.32
C HIS A 58 19.98 -9.16 2.20
N VAL A 59 19.92 -9.79 3.38
CA VAL A 59 21.08 -9.98 4.27
C VAL A 59 22.12 -10.87 3.59
N GLY A 60 21.71 -12.05 3.12
CA GLY A 60 22.60 -13.08 2.60
C GLY A 60 23.32 -12.72 1.30
N LYS A 61 22.72 -11.86 0.48
CA LYS A 61 23.28 -11.38 -0.80
C LYS A 61 24.06 -10.07 -0.67
N SER A 62 24.07 -9.45 0.52
CA SER A 62 24.80 -8.21 0.74
C SER A 62 26.32 -8.44 0.85
N ASN A 63 27.09 -7.41 0.55
CA ASN A 63 28.54 -7.36 0.82
C ASN A 63 28.83 -6.73 2.20
N ALA A 64 27.85 -6.65 3.09
CA ALA A 64 27.99 -6.04 4.40
C ALA A 64 28.61 -7.02 5.42
N THR A 65 29.25 -6.45 6.45
CA THR A 65 29.69 -7.21 7.63
C THR A 65 28.66 -7.05 8.74
N PHE A 66 28.29 -8.15 9.39
CA PHE A 66 27.31 -8.14 10.47
C PHE A 66 28.01 -8.31 11.81
N ILE A 67 27.53 -7.61 12.83
CA ILE A 67 28.17 -7.63 14.16
C ILE A 67 27.14 -8.08 15.17
N ARG A 68 27.48 -9.15 15.89
CA ARG A 68 26.66 -9.73 16.95
C ARG A 68 27.52 -9.92 18.18
N ASN A 69 27.09 -9.33 19.30
CA ASN A 69 27.80 -9.41 20.57
C ASN A 69 29.27 -8.94 20.50
N GLY A 70 29.61 -8.07 19.55
CA GLY A 70 30.98 -7.57 19.32
C GLY A 70 31.82 -8.43 18.37
N ALA A 71 31.32 -9.59 17.93
CA ALA A 71 31.98 -10.41 16.92
C ALA A 71 31.42 -10.10 15.52
N THR A 72 32.31 -10.09 14.52
CA THR A 72 31.96 -9.92 13.11
C THR A 72 31.55 -11.25 12.48
N HIS A 73 30.60 -11.19 11.57
CA HIS A 73 30.03 -12.31 10.85
C HIS A 73 29.83 -11.94 9.37
N THR A 74 29.98 -12.94 8.51
CA THR A 74 29.68 -12.84 7.08
C THR A 74 28.18 -12.69 6.84
N ALA A 75 27.81 -12.24 5.64
CA ALA A 75 26.42 -12.18 5.20
C ALA A 75 25.69 -13.53 5.29
N ALA A 76 26.36 -14.61 4.88
CA ALA A 76 25.81 -15.97 4.95
C ALA A 76 25.52 -16.42 6.39
N GLU A 77 26.46 -16.18 7.31
CA GLU A 77 26.28 -16.50 8.73
C GLU A 77 25.17 -15.66 9.37
N ALA A 78 25.09 -14.37 9.04
CA ALA A 78 24.04 -13.49 9.53
C ALA A 78 22.65 -13.93 9.04
N ALA A 79 22.52 -14.25 7.76
CA ALA A 79 21.28 -14.76 7.16
C ALA A 79 20.86 -16.08 7.81
N ALA A 80 21.79 -17.03 7.98
CA ALA A 80 21.53 -18.30 8.65
C ALA A 80 21.07 -18.08 10.10
N HIS A 81 21.71 -17.15 10.83
CA HIS A 81 21.37 -16.82 12.21
C HIS A 81 19.95 -16.25 12.34
N ILE A 82 19.58 -15.23 11.55
CA ILE A 82 18.23 -14.65 11.62
C ILE A 82 17.16 -15.60 11.08
N LYS A 83 17.49 -16.48 10.13
CA LYS A 83 16.61 -17.56 9.65
C LYS A 83 16.33 -18.58 10.75
N ALA A 84 17.35 -19.03 11.46
CA ALA A 84 17.17 -19.93 12.61
C ALA A 84 16.27 -19.30 13.68
N LYS A 85 16.44 -18.01 13.96
CA LYS A 85 15.53 -17.27 14.86
C LYS A 85 14.11 -17.14 14.30
N TYR A 86 13.95 -16.90 13.00
CA TYR A 86 12.63 -16.87 12.37
C TYR A 86 11.87 -18.18 12.58
N GLU A 87 12.53 -19.33 12.35
CA GLU A 87 11.90 -20.64 12.58
C GLU A 87 11.55 -20.85 14.06
N HIS A 88 12.41 -20.43 14.99
CA HIS A 88 12.12 -20.51 16.43
C HIS A 88 10.92 -19.64 16.84
N PHE A 89 10.79 -18.43 16.28
CA PHE A 89 9.71 -17.48 16.59
C PHE A 89 8.52 -17.56 15.63
N LYS A 90 8.45 -18.58 14.75
CA LYS A 90 7.50 -18.64 13.64
C LYS A 90 6.04 -18.44 14.05
N ASN A 91 5.65 -19.03 15.18
CA ASN A 91 4.29 -18.92 15.72
C ASN A 91 3.98 -17.52 16.28
N GLN A 92 4.99 -16.76 16.71
CA GLN A 92 4.85 -15.41 17.27
C GLN A 92 4.95 -14.32 16.20
N ILE A 93 5.58 -14.62 15.06
CA ILE A 93 5.77 -13.69 13.96
C ILE A 93 4.51 -13.65 13.09
N LYS A 94 3.72 -12.58 13.25
CA LYS A 94 2.46 -12.36 12.49
C LYS A 94 2.65 -11.42 11.31
N THR A 95 3.70 -10.61 11.33
CA THR A 95 4.03 -9.61 10.30
C THR A 95 5.53 -9.65 9.95
N PRO A 96 5.94 -9.12 8.78
CA PRO A 96 7.36 -8.90 8.49
C PRO A 96 8.08 -8.04 9.55
N GLU A 97 7.37 -7.08 10.14
CA GLU A 97 7.86 -6.24 11.24
C GLU A 97 8.15 -7.06 12.51
N ASP A 98 7.30 -8.06 12.81
CA ASP A 98 7.57 -8.98 13.92
C ASP A 98 8.84 -9.78 13.68
N PHE A 99 9.12 -10.18 12.43
CA PHE A 99 10.38 -10.84 12.10
C PHE A 99 11.57 -9.92 12.40
N ILE A 100 11.54 -8.66 11.96
CA ILE A 100 12.60 -7.69 12.23
C ILE A 100 12.79 -7.53 13.76
N ARG A 101 11.69 -7.35 14.49
CA ARG A 101 11.68 -7.12 15.93
C ARG A 101 12.16 -8.33 16.73
N LEU A 102 11.68 -9.54 16.43
CA LEU A 102 11.94 -10.75 17.23
C LEU A 102 13.21 -11.49 16.79
N ALA A 103 13.45 -11.57 15.48
CA ALA A 103 14.55 -12.34 14.92
C ALA A 103 15.80 -11.48 14.69
N ALA A 104 15.67 -10.26 14.14
CA ALA A 104 16.80 -9.50 13.61
C ALA A 104 17.27 -8.29 14.44
N SER A 105 16.59 -7.93 15.54
CA SER A 105 16.93 -6.70 16.29
C SER A 105 18.09 -6.87 17.28
N LYS A 106 18.08 -7.94 18.08
CA LYS A 106 19.02 -8.13 19.18
C LYS A 106 19.21 -9.58 19.60
N SER A 107 20.29 -9.80 20.33
CA SER A 107 20.58 -11.04 21.05
C SER A 107 19.64 -11.18 22.24
N LEU A 108 18.95 -12.32 22.33
CA LEU A 108 18.13 -12.63 23.52
C LEU A 108 18.99 -12.98 24.73
N LEU A 109 20.19 -13.51 24.49
CA LEU A 109 21.13 -13.92 25.55
C LEU A 109 21.78 -12.72 26.24
N THR A 110 22.10 -11.67 25.48
CA THR A 110 22.91 -10.53 25.96
C THR A 110 22.17 -9.21 25.91
N GLY A 111 21.01 -9.14 25.25
CA GLY A 111 20.26 -7.90 25.01
C GLY A 111 20.89 -6.96 23.98
N LYS A 112 22.13 -7.20 23.52
CA LYS A 112 22.85 -6.30 22.62
C LYS A 112 22.21 -6.26 21.22
N PRO A 113 22.08 -5.08 20.60
CA PRO A 113 21.57 -4.95 19.24
C PRO A 113 22.51 -5.61 18.23
N TYR A 114 21.94 -6.12 17.15
CA TYR A 114 22.72 -6.54 15.98
C TYR A 114 23.02 -5.33 15.13
N LEU A 115 24.24 -5.26 14.60
CA LEU A 115 24.68 -4.17 13.75
C LEU A 115 25.04 -4.70 12.37
N VAL A 116 24.95 -3.82 11.38
CA VAL A 116 25.42 -4.02 10.02
C VAL A 116 26.41 -2.90 9.71
N ARG A 117 27.54 -3.28 9.12
CA ARG A 117 28.55 -2.37 8.61
C ARG A 117 28.59 -2.52 7.10
N THR A 118 28.19 -1.47 6.40
CA THR A 118 28.18 -1.44 4.93
C THR A 118 29.60 -1.31 4.36
N PRO A 119 29.81 -1.60 3.06
CA PRO A 119 31.15 -1.57 2.45
C PRO A 119 31.86 -0.21 2.53
N ASP A 120 31.11 0.88 2.63
CA ASP A 120 31.60 2.25 2.86
C ASP A 120 32.02 2.51 4.33
N GLY A 121 31.94 1.50 5.19
CA GLY A 121 32.33 1.56 6.60
C GLY A 121 31.24 2.11 7.53
N LYS A 122 30.08 2.54 7.01
CA LYS A 122 28.99 3.02 7.86
C LYS A 122 28.39 1.88 8.66
N GLU A 123 28.26 2.09 9.97
CA GLU A 123 27.66 1.13 10.88
C GLU A 123 26.28 1.61 11.35
N MET A 124 25.31 0.70 11.35
CA MET A 124 23.95 0.98 11.83
C MET A 124 23.32 -0.28 12.41
N ARG A 125 22.19 -0.12 13.11
CA ARG A 125 21.45 -1.28 13.64
C ARG A 125 20.81 -2.08 12.51
N LEU A 126 20.82 -3.40 12.65
CA LEU A 126 20.27 -4.32 11.66
C LEU A 126 18.76 -4.16 11.50
N ASP A 127 18.03 -3.88 12.58
CA ASP A 127 16.58 -3.65 12.54
C ASP A 127 16.21 -2.41 11.72
N VAL A 128 16.97 -1.32 11.88
CA VAL A 128 16.79 -0.10 11.08
C VAL A 128 17.06 -0.39 9.61
N TRP A 129 18.17 -1.06 9.31
CA TRP A 129 18.55 -1.39 7.94
C TRP A 129 17.50 -2.27 7.24
N LEU A 130 17.01 -3.32 7.91
CA LEU A 130 15.94 -4.17 7.36
C LEU A 130 14.59 -3.48 7.27
N THR A 131 14.31 -2.51 8.14
CA THR A 131 13.08 -1.70 8.03
C THR A 131 13.08 -0.88 6.74
N GLU A 132 14.23 -0.33 6.35
CA GLU A 132 14.35 0.39 5.08
C GLU A 132 14.25 -0.55 3.87
N ALA A 133 14.89 -1.72 3.92
CA ALA A 133 14.75 -2.74 2.87
C ALA A 133 13.28 -3.20 2.71
N LEU A 134 12.54 -3.35 3.82
CA LEU A 134 11.11 -3.69 3.78
C LEU A 134 10.27 -2.60 3.10
N LYS A 135 10.54 -1.32 3.38
CA LYS A 135 9.86 -0.21 2.72
C LYS A 135 10.14 -0.18 1.22
N GLN A 136 11.40 -0.42 0.83
CA GLN A 136 11.80 -0.51 -0.58
C GLN A 136 11.08 -1.64 -1.29
N TYR A 137 11.11 -2.85 -0.72
CA TYR A 137 10.39 -4.02 -1.26
C TYR A 137 8.91 -3.73 -1.48
N ARG A 138 8.23 -3.12 -0.50
CA ARG A 138 6.82 -2.76 -0.67
C ARG A 138 6.62 -1.73 -1.77
N THR A 139 7.49 -0.72 -1.87
CA THR A 139 7.37 0.30 -2.94
C THR A 139 7.51 -0.33 -4.32
N GLU A 140 8.42 -1.28 -4.49
CA GLU A 140 8.66 -1.99 -5.76
C GLU A 140 7.51 -2.97 -6.13
N ASN A 141 6.86 -3.58 -5.14
CA ASN A 141 5.79 -4.56 -5.36
C ASN A 141 4.37 -3.96 -5.31
N HIS A 142 4.22 -2.66 -5.05
CA HIS A 142 2.93 -1.93 -5.13
C HIS A 142 2.80 -1.10 -6.42
N GLN A 143 3.67 -1.30 -7.41
CA GLN A 143 3.53 -0.79 -8.78
C GLN A 143 2.88 -1.84 -9.69
#